data_AF-A0A1G2I6W1-F1
#
_entry.id   AF-A0A1G2I6W1-F1
#
_cell.length_a   1.000
_cell.length_b   1.000
_cell.length_c   1.000
_cell.angle_alpha   90.00
_cell.angle_beta   90.00
_cell.angle_gamma   90.00
#
_symmetry.space_group_name_H-M   'P 1'
#
loop_
_entity.id
_entity.type
_entity.pdbx_description
1 polymer ?
#
loop_
_entity_poly.entity_id
_entity_poly.type
_entity_poly.pdbx_seq_one_letter_code
_entity_poly.pdbx_strand_id
1 'polypeptide(L)' 'MPEKNIKFEAWYLPDDKNHENKKGFNSEDEAWDFIVSQICESCKRDYKDNPLRSPCAYEWRVEKYDEENK' A
#
# COMPACT_ATOMS: atom_id res chain seq x y z
N MET A 1 13.76 18.31 18.53
CA MET A 1 14.01 16.99 17.91
C MET A 1 13.62 17.15 16.46
N PRO A 2 14.46 16.85 15.46
CA PRO A 2 14.01 16.91 14.07
C PRO A 2 12.84 15.93 13.92
N GLU A 3 11.72 16.43 13.43
CA GLU A 3 10.54 15.63 13.10
C GLU A 3 10.96 14.72 11.94
N LYS A 4 11.12 13.42 12.20
CA LYS A 4 11.40 12.46 11.14
C LYS A 4 10.29 12.57 10.10
N ASN A 5 10.62 12.91 8.86
CA ASN A 5 9.67 12.97 7.77
C ASN A 5 9.40 11.54 7.28
N ILE A 6 8.69 10.78 8.12
CA ILE A 6 8.30 9.40 7.85
C ILE A 6 7.22 9.42 6.78
N LYS A 7 7.48 8.68 5.69
CA LYS A 7 6.55 8.44 4.60
C LYS A 7 6.28 6.95 4.45
N PHE A 8 5.22 6.63 3.74
CA PHE A 8 4.85 5.26 3.40
C PHE A 8 4.86 5.08 1.88
N GLU A 9 5.09 3.86 1.45
CA GLU A 9 5.03 3.43 0.05
C GLU A 9 4.29 2.10 -0.08
N ALA A 10 3.54 1.96 -1.16
CA ALA A 10 2.81 0.76 -1.55
C ALA A 10 3.55 0.07 -2.70
N TRP A 11 3.91 -1.18 -2.48
CA TRP A 11 4.64 -2.03 -3.41
C TRP A 11 3.80 -3.22 -3.83
N TYR A 12 3.71 -3.46 -5.14
CA TYR A 12 3.20 -4.69 -5.71
C TYR A 12 4.34 -5.71 -5.84
N LEU A 13 4.25 -6.79 -5.08
CA LEU A 13 5.30 -7.81 -4.94
C LEU A 13 5.57 -8.61 -6.23
N PRO A 14 4.57 -8.94 -7.07
CA PRO A 14 4.82 -9.68 -8.30
C PRO A 14 5.60 -8.92 -9.39
N ASP A 15 6.07 -7.69 -9.14
CA ASP A 15 6.80 -6.84 -10.08
C ASP A 15 6.15 -6.84 -11.48
N ASP A 16 4.82 -6.68 -11.50
CA ASP A 16 4.03 -6.67 -12.73
C ASP A 16 3.84 -5.24 -13.24
N LYS A 17 3.92 -5.06 -14.56
CA LYS A 17 3.81 -3.74 -15.19
C LYS A 17 2.39 -3.16 -15.18
N ASN A 18 1.37 -3.94 -14.82
CA ASN A 18 0.00 -3.47 -14.77
C ASN A 18 -0.36 -2.82 -13.43
N HIS A 19 0.51 -2.92 -12.41
CA HIS A 19 0.28 -2.33 -11.10
C HIS A 19 1.32 -1.24 -10.81
N GLU A 20 0.85 -0.05 -10.47
CA GLU A 20 1.71 1.08 -10.20
C GLU A 20 2.13 1.10 -8.71
N ASN A 21 3.43 1.01 -8.44
CA ASN A 21 3.97 1.26 -7.11
C ASN A 21 3.91 2.77 -6.82
N LYS A 22 3.47 3.15 -5.62
CA LYS A 22 3.32 4.56 -5.24
C LYS A 22 3.98 4.84 -3.90
N LYS A 23 4.68 5.96 -3.81
CA LYS A 23 5.40 6.40 -2.59
C LYS A 23 4.98 7.81 -2.18
N GLY A 24 5.34 8.19 -0.95
CA GLY A 24 5.14 9.53 -0.42
C GLY A 24 3.83 9.71 0.36
N PHE A 25 3.18 8.62 0.76
CA PHE A 25 2.01 8.68 1.62
C PHE A 25 2.40 9.20 3.02
N ASN A 26 1.52 9.99 3.65
CA ASN A 26 1.78 10.54 4.98
C ASN A 26 1.34 9.58 6.09
N SER A 27 0.60 8.54 5.75
CA SER A 27 0.09 7.53 6.68
C SER A 27 0.03 6.13 6.04
N GLU A 28 0.02 5.09 6.87
CA GLU A 28 -0.16 3.70 6.45
C GLU A 28 -1.54 3.49 5.83
N ASP A 29 -2.58 4.10 6.40
CA ASP A 29 -3.96 4.04 5.88
C ASP A 29 -4.07 4.59 4.45
N GLU A 30 -3.44 5.73 4.14
CA GLU A 30 -3.44 6.28 2.77
C GLU A 30 -2.80 5.31 1.76
N ALA A 31 -1.75 4.58 2.17
CA ALA A 31 -1.12 3.57 1.33
C ALA A 31 -2.02 2.35 1.12
N TRP A 32 -2.75 1.92 2.17
CA TRP A 32 -3.75 0.85 2.05
C TRP A 32 -4.97 1.26 1.22
N ASP A 33 -5.47 2.49 1.35
CA ASP A 33 -6.54 3.01 0.50
C ASP A 33 -6.14 3.00 -0.97
N PHE A 34 -4.89 3.36 -1.27
CA PHE A 34 -4.35 3.22 -2.62
C PHE A 34 -4.36 1.75 -3.08
N ILE A 35 -3.86 0.82 -2.28
CA ILE A 35 -3.88 -0.62 -2.62
C ILE A 35 -5.31 -1.11 -2.90
N VAL A 36 -6.26 -0.75 -2.03
CA VAL A 36 -7.67 -1.10 -2.19
C VAL A 36 -8.25 -0.51 -3.48
N SER A 37 -7.77 0.66 -3.92
CA SER A 37 -8.17 1.24 -5.21
C SER A 37 -7.68 0.47 -6.43
N GLN A 38 -6.56 -0.28 -6.31
CA GLN A 38 -5.94 -1.04 -7.39
C GLN A 38 -6.54 -2.45 -7.56
N ILE A 39 -7.11 -3.04 -6.51
CA ILE A 39 -7.69 -4.38 -6.55
C ILE A 39 -9.11 -4.40 -7.13
N CYS A 40 -9.56 -5.54 -7.63
CA CYS A 40 -10.89 -5.68 -8.21
C CYS A 40 -12.02 -5.58 -7.18
N GLU A 41 -13.25 -5.28 -7.62
CA GLU A 41 -14.42 -5.12 -6.73
C GLU A 41 -14.70 -6.34 -5.83
N SER A 42 -14.44 -7.56 -6.33
CA SER A 42 -14.55 -8.78 -5.52
C SER A 42 -13.55 -8.77 -4.36
N CYS A 43 -12.29 -8.44 -4.65
CA CYS A 43 -11.23 -8.32 -3.66
C CYS A 43 -11.45 -7.13 -2.69
N LYS A 44 -12.11 -6.05 -3.13
CA LYS A 44 -12.53 -4.95 -2.24
C LYS A 44 -13.61 -5.37 -1.24
N ARG A 45 -14.57 -6.19 -1.69
CA ARG A 45 -15.60 -6.74 -0.81
C ARG A 45 -14.97 -7.62 0.27
N ASP A 46 -14.12 -8.56 -0.14
CA ASP A 46 -13.43 -9.44 0.79
C ASP A 46 -12.54 -8.67 1.76
N TYR A 47 -11.87 -7.60 1.30
CA TYR A 47 -11.07 -6.73 2.16
C TYR A 47 -11.91 -6.03 3.24
N LYS A 48 -13.13 -5.56 2.91
CA LYS A 48 -14.05 -4.94 3.88
C LYS A 48 -14.53 -5.92 4.94
N ASP A 49 -14.78 -7.17 4.55
CA ASP A 49 -15.21 -8.23 5.47
C ASP A 49 -14.05 -8.77 6.30
N ASN A 50 -12.87 -8.94 5.69
CA ASN A 50 -11.62 -9.32 6.36
C ASN A 50 -10.40 -8.96 5.49
N PRO A 51 -9.57 -7.96 5.88
CA PRO A 51 -8.38 -7.56 5.13
C PRO A 51 -7.41 -8.71 4.83
N LEU A 52 -7.36 -9.72 5.71
CA LEU A 52 -6.54 -10.94 5.58
C LEU A 52 -7.17 -12.00 4.66
N ARG A 53 -8.27 -11.71 3.97
CA ARG A 53 -8.91 -12.64 3.03
C ARG A 53 -8.88 -12.18 1.58
N SER A 54 -8.43 -10.96 1.31
CA SER A 54 -8.35 -10.46 -0.07
C SER A 54 -7.07 -10.98 -0.73
N PRO A 55 -7.13 -11.99 -1.61
CA PRO A 55 -5.93 -12.55 -2.25
C PRO A 55 -5.19 -11.50 -3.06
N CYS A 56 -5.91 -10.54 -3.65
CA CYS A 56 -5.31 -9.43 -4.37
C CYS A 56 -4.52 -8.50 -3.45
N ALA A 57 -4.96 -8.28 -2.20
CA ALA A 57 -4.25 -7.42 -1.25
C ALA A 57 -2.97 -8.07 -0.70
N TYR A 58 -2.88 -9.41 -0.68
CA TYR A 58 -1.66 -10.14 -0.30
C TYR A 58 -0.49 -9.93 -1.26
N GLU A 59 -0.78 -9.53 -2.49
CA GLU A 59 0.23 -9.20 -3.50
C GLU A 59 0.83 -7.81 -3.27
N TRP A 60 0.29 -7.05 -2.31
CA TRP A 60 0.77 -5.73 -1.97
C TRP A 60 1.45 -5.68 -0.59
N ARG A 61 2.35 -4.73 -0.44
CA ARG A 61 3.04 -4.42 0.81
C ARG A 61 3.07 -2.92 1.02
N VAL A 62 2.83 -2.49 2.26
CA VAL A 62 3.12 -1.13 2.70
C VAL A 62 4.45 -1.12 3.44
N GLU A 63 5.37 -0.24 3.04
CA GLU A 63 6.66 -0.04 3.70
C GLU A 63 6.79 1.41 4.19
N LYS A 64 7.39 1.57 5.37
CA LYS A 64 7.72 2.88 5.94
C LYS A 64 9.16 3.24 5.59
N TYR A 65 9.39 4.48 5.17
CA TYR A 65 10.72 5.00 4.89
C TYR A 65 10.88 6.43 5.41
N ASP A 66 12.14 6.82 5.64
CA ASP A 66 12.50 8.18 6.01
C ASP A 66 12.89 8.93 4.74
N GLU A 67 12.15 9.98 4.39
CA GLU A 67 12.35 10.70 3.12
C GLU A 67 13.69 11.45 3.05
N GLU A 68 14.28 11.82 4.19
CA GLU A 68 15.55 12.55 4.25
C GLU A 68 16.80 11.65 4.13
N ASN A 69 16.64 10.32 4.21
CA ASN A 69 17.75 9.35 4.15
C ASN A 69 17.70 8.41 2.92
N LYS A 70 16.93 8.74 1.87
CA LYS A 70 16.74 7.87 0.69
C LYS A 70 17.69 8.21 -0.47
#